data_AF-A0A1A8R9V3-F1
#
_entry.id   AF-A0A1A8R9V3-F1
#
_cell.length_a   1.000
_cell.length_b   1.000
_cell.length_c   1.000
_cell.angle_alpha   90.00
_cell.angle_beta   90.00
_cell.angle_gamma   90.00
#
_symmetry.space_group_name_H-M   'P 1'
#
loop_
_entity.id
_entity.type
_entity.pdbx_description
1 polymer ?
#
loop_
_entity_poly.entity_id
_entity_poly.type
_entity_poly.pdbx_seq_one_letter_code
_entity_poly.pdbx_strand_id
1 'polypeptide(L)'
;MFKGAASTDSALTFDEYQCTGNVETDFPELCALLGVKNIPEVRTKSEGVDAEDKQDSPHWSVAQINVELENKNPLSAKKITISGWKVNERIFRVLQKMLPSLSQIASLQLWHAGLTDQMVASLANTLPLCSSLRVVSLEGNVLQDQSFHLLFTESCVLTQLHLRCNRIGDEGARLIGSALSTPTSANKNLVYLNLAFNWIGDAGAAHIAQGLRLNRTLLLLSLANNMIGDLGAAHLAAVSILHSIF
;
A
#
# COMPACT_ATOMS: atom_id res chain seq x y z
N MET A 1 -48.28 10.21 38.06
CA MET A 1 -47.36 9.18 37.56
C MET A 1 -46.87 9.60 36.19
N PHE A 2 -45.71 10.23 36.10
CA PHE A 2 -45.02 10.45 34.82
C PHE A 2 -43.91 9.41 34.71
N LYS A 3 -44.03 8.49 33.76
CA LYS A 3 -42.93 7.61 33.37
C LYS A 3 -42.01 8.43 32.48
N GLY A 4 -40.84 8.79 33.01
CA GLY A 4 -39.74 9.34 32.21
C GLY A 4 -39.22 8.27 31.26
N ALA A 5 -39.17 8.59 29.97
CA ALA A 5 -38.49 7.80 28.96
C ALA A 5 -36.99 7.82 29.25
N ALA A 6 -36.39 6.67 29.47
CA ALA A 6 -34.95 6.51 29.40
C ALA A 6 -34.54 6.71 27.93
N SER A 7 -33.84 7.80 27.64
CA SER A 7 -33.14 7.97 26.36
C SER A 7 -32.03 6.93 26.30
N THR A 8 -32.27 5.84 25.58
CA THR A 8 -31.22 4.92 25.15
C THR A 8 -30.36 5.68 24.15
N ASP A 9 -29.23 6.21 24.61
CA ASP A 9 -28.17 6.68 23.75
C ASP A 9 -27.68 5.46 22.96
N SER A 10 -28.09 5.34 21.69
CA SER A 10 -27.70 4.21 20.84
C SER A 10 -26.19 4.33 20.61
N ALA A 11 -25.42 3.36 21.11
CA ALA A 11 -23.98 3.33 20.91
C ALA A 11 -23.65 3.43 19.41
N LEU A 12 -22.82 4.40 19.05
CA LEU A 12 -22.38 4.66 17.69
C LEU A 12 -21.78 3.39 17.07
N THR A 13 -22.20 3.03 15.85
CA THR A 13 -21.66 1.85 15.15
C THR A 13 -20.44 2.18 14.30
N PHE A 14 -19.68 1.15 13.89
CA PHE A 14 -18.54 1.30 12.97
C PHE A 14 -18.93 2.00 11.67
N ASP A 15 -20.10 1.71 11.10
CA ASP A 15 -20.54 2.30 9.83
C ASP A 15 -20.96 3.77 9.99
N GLU A 16 -21.55 4.13 11.13
CA GLU A 16 -21.97 5.50 11.44
C GLU A 16 -20.78 6.42 11.80
N TYR A 17 -19.68 5.86 12.29
CA TYR A 17 -18.49 6.62 12.67
C TYR A 17 -17.94 7.48 11.52
N GLN A 18 -17.74 8.77 11.80
CA GLN A 18 -17.16 9.73 10.87
C GLN A 18 -15.72 10.02 11.28
N CYS A 19 -14.76 9.66 10.42
CA CYS A 19 -13.34 9.88 10.70
C CYS A 19 -13.02 11.37 10.71
N THR A 20 -12.25 11.78 11.72
CA THR A 20 -11.84 13.17 11.94
C THR A 20 -10.65 13.59 11.08
N GLY A 21 -9.90 12.61 10.55
CA GLY A 21 -8.62 12.82 9.88
C GLY A 21 -7.42 12.77 10.83
N ASN A 22 -7.65 12.52 12.13
CA ASN A 22 -6.61 12.31 13.13
C ASN A 22 -6.41 10.81 13.38
N VAL A 23 -5.25 10.28 13.01
CA VAL A 23 -4.93 8.84 13.16
C VAL A 23 -4.92 8.41 14.63
N GLU A 24 -4.46 9.26 15.56
CA GLU A 24 -4.41 8.93 17.00
C GLU A 24 -5.80 8.82 17.63
N THR A 25 -6.82 9.43 17.02
CA THR A 25 -8.22 9.35 17.45
C THR A 25 -8.95 8.26 16.68
N ASP A 26 -8.94 8.34 15.36
CA ASP A 26 -9.78 7.51 14.48
C ASP A 26 -9.38 6.03 14.57
N PHE A 27 -8.09 5.72 14.59
CA PHE A 27 -7.61 4.34 14.59
C PHE A 27 -8.03 3.54 15.83
N PRO A 28 -7.74 3.97 17.07
CA PRO A 28 -8.15 3.21 18.25
C PRO A 28 -9.67 3.16 18.43
N GLU A 29 -10.40 4.23 18.08
CA GLU A 29 -11.85 4.26 18.21
C GLU A 29 -12.54 3.28 17.25
N LEU A 30 -12.13 3.29 15.97
CA LEU A 30 -12.60 2.29 14.99
C LEU A 30 -12.22 0.86 15.39
N CYS A 31 -11.03 0.65 15.96
CA CYS A 31 -10.63 -0.66 16.50
C CYS A 31 -11.55 -1.11 17.64
N ALA A 32 -11.90 -0.20 18.56
CA ALA A 32 -12.82 -0.48 19.65
C ALA A 32 -14.22 -0.86 19.14
N LEU A 33 -14.73 -0.15 18.12
CA LEU A 33 -16.01 -0.45 17.47
C LEU A 33 -16.05 -1.84 16.79
N LEU A 34 -14.89 -2.36 16.35
CA LEU A 34 -14.75 -3.72 15.80
C LEU A 34 -14.37 -4.78 16.84
N GLY A 35 -14.32 -4.40 18.13
CA GLY A 35 -13.92 -5.29 19.22
C GLY A 35 -12.51 -5.86 19.05
N VAL A 36 -11.61 -5.09 18.42
CA VAL A 36 -10.21 -5.46 18.23
C VAL A 36 -9.49 -5.37 19.58
N LYS A 37 -8.83 -6.46 19.97
CA LYS A 37 -7.97 -6.52 21.15
C LYS A 37 -6.50 -6.39 20.72
N ASN A 38 -5.64 -5.90 21.61
CA ASN A 38 -4.20 -5.71 21.36
C ASN A 38 -3.91 -4.73 20.21
N ILE A 39 -4.46 -3.52 20.32
CA ILE A 39 -4.21 -2.42 19.38
C ILE A 39 -2.75 -1.96 19.60
N PRO A 40 -1.90 -1.94 18.56
CA PRO A 40 -0.56 -1.40 18.68
C PRO A 40 -0.60 0.09 18.96
N GLU A 41 0.45 0.60 19.58
CA GLU A 41 0.61 2.02 19.85
C GLU A 41 0.72 2.80 18.52
N VAL A 42 -0.06 3.89 18.41
CA VAL A 42 0.09 4.88 17.35
C VAL A 42 1.14 5.89 17.83
N ARG A 43 2.24 6.01 17.08
CA ARG A 43 3.35 6.90 17.40
C ARG A 43 3.46 7.98 16.34
N THR A 44 3.37 9.23 16.77
CA THR A 44 3.41 10.37 15.87
C THR A 44 4.74 11.12 15.97
N LYS A 45 5.35 11.41 14.82
CA LYS A 45 6.57 12.22 14.70
C LYS A 45 6.31 13.37 13.72
N SER A 46 6.65 14.60 14.10
CA SER A 46 6.58 15.78 13.21
C SER A 46 7.95 16.10 12.60
N GLU A 47 7.99 16.57 11.35
CA GLU A 47 9.22 17.12 10.75
C GLU A 47 9.83 18.22 11.64
N GLY A 48 11.13 18.10 11.97
CA GLY A 48 11.88 19.09 12.77
C GLY A 48 12.15 18.72 14.24
N VAL A 49 11.86 17.48 14.67
CA VAL A 49 12.33 16.95 15.96
C VAL A 49 13.44 15.94 15.70
N ASP A 50 14.69 16.35 15.92
CA ASP A 50 15.86 15.47 15.93
C ASP A 50 15.72 14.49 17.11
N ALA A 51 15.05 13.37 16.87
CA ALA A 51 15.15 12.25 17.77
C ALA A 51 16.51 11.58 17.52
N GLU A 52 17.44 11.72 18.46
CA GLU A 52 18.60 10.84 18.55
C GLU A 52 18.10 9.38 18.56
N ASP A 53 18.22 8.68 17.44
CA ASP A 53 17.96 7.25 17.31
C ASP A 53 19.03 6.48 18.13
N LYS A 54 18.85 6.41 19.45
CA LYS A 54 19.44 5.36 20.26
C LYS A 54 18.56 4.12 20.11
N GLN A 55 18.96 3.19 19.25
CA GLN A 55 18.17 1.97 19.06
C GLN A 55 19.02 0.71 18.86
N ASP A 56 19.20 -0.03 19.96
CA ASP A 56 19.87 -1.33 20.05
C ASP A 56 19.02 -2.51 19.53
N SER A 57 17.96 -2.26 18.75
CA SER A 57 17.04 -3.31 18.28
C SER A 57 16.49 -2.98 16.88
N PRO A 58 16.27 -3.99 16.01
CA PRO A 58 15.72 -3.73 14.68
C PRO A 58 14.31 -3.13 14.80
N HIS A 59 14.11 -1.94 14.22
CA HIS A 59 12.87 -1.14 14.27
C HIS A 59 11.58 -1.92 13.85
N TRP A 60 11.72 -3.08 13.21
CA TRP A 60 10.60 -3.88 12.71
C TRP A 60 10.08 -4.94 13.69
N SER A 61 10.69 -5.15 14.85
CA SER A 61 10.32 -6.24 15.77
C SER A 61 9.14 -5.94 16.70
N VAL A 62 8.72 -4.67 16.80
CA VAL A 62 7.61 -4.24 17.67
C VAL A 62 6.42 -3.82 16.82
N ALA A 63 5.24 -4.36 17.11
CA ALA A 63 3.98 -3.99 16.48
C ALA A 63 3.68 -2.50 16.71
N GLN A 64 3.77 -1.68 15.67
CA GLN A 64 3.63 -0.23 15.77
C GLN A 64 2.98 0.37 14.52
N ILE A 65 2.27 1.48 14.73
CA ILE A 65 1.78 2.36 13.67
C ILE A 65 2.52 3.68 13.82
N ASN A 66 3.45 3.95 12.92
CA ASN A 66 4.18 5.21 12.90
C ASN A 66 3.50 6.18 11.94
N VAL A 67 3.19 7.37 12.44
CA VAL A 67 2.57 8.46 11.69
C VAL A 67 3.55 9.61 11.60
N GLU A 68 3.96 9.95 10.39
CA GLU A 68 4.76 11.13 10.13
C GLU A 68 3.82 12.27 9.76
N LEU A 69 3.91 13.38 10.47
CA LEU A 69 3.14 14.59 10.20
C LEU A 69 3.95 15.57 9.34
N GLU A 70 3.27 16.24 8.41
CA GLU A 70 3.86 17.35 7.65
C GLU A 70 4.23 18.53 8.57
N ASN A 71 3.48 18.73 9.66
CA ASN A 71 3.72 19.79 10.63
C ASN A 71 3.19 19.41 12.02
N LYS A 72 3.08 20.34 12.95
CA LYS A 72 2.60 20.07 14.32
C LYS A 72 1.09 19.82 14.41
N ASN A 73 0.34 19.97 13.32
CA ASN A 73 -1.10 19.71 13.29
C ASN A 73 -1.37 18.19 13.28
N PRO A 74 -2.14 17.63 14.23
CA PRO A 74 -2.47 16.20 14.23
C PRO A 74 -3.25 15.72 13.00
N LEU A 75 -3.90 16.63 12.26
CA LEU A 75 -4.59 16.33 10.99
C LEU A 75 -3.66 16.30 9.77
N SER A 76 -2.35 16.51 9.97
CA SER A 76 -1.35 16.63 8.90
C SER A 76 -0.60 15.33 8.58
N ALA A 77 -1.22 14.18 8.83
CA ALA A 77 -0.61 12.87 8.57
C ALA A 77 -0.18 12.75 7.09
N LYS A 78 1.12 12.72 6.85
CA LYS A 78 1.77 12.66 5.54
C LYS A 78 2.20 11.25 5.18
N LYS A 79 2.61 10.45 6.16
CA LYS A 79 3.01 9.06 5.96
C LYS A 79 2.57 8.17 7.11
N ILE A 80 2.06 6.99 6.77
CA ILE A 80 1.74 5.94 7.74
C ILE A 80 2.61 4.72 7.44
N THR A 81 3.27 4.19 8.47
CA THR A 81 4.06 2.96 8.39
C THR A 81 3.56 1.96 9.42
N ILE A 82 3.17 0.78 8.96
CA ILE A 82 2.77 -0.36 9.81
C ILE A 82 3.80 -1.47 9.63
N SER A 83 4.39 -1.91 10.73
CA SER A 83 5.43 -2.93 10.77
C SER A 83 5.35 -3.74 12.06
N GLY A 84 5.97 -4.93 12.07
CA GLY A 84 6.03 -5.78 13.26
C GLY A 84 4.67 -6.37 13.68
N TRP A 85 3.65 -6.25 12.82
CA TRP A 85 2.29 -6.66 13.13
C TRP A 85 1.58 -7.24 11.93
N LYS A 86 0.94 -8.40 12.12
CA LYS A 86 0.06 -9.00 11.12
C LYS A 86 -1.30 -8.29 11.15
N VAL A 87 -1.56 -7.50 10.11
CA VAL A 87 -2.85 -6.85 9.87
C VAL A 87 -3.86 -7.94 9.51
N ASN A 88 -4.90 -8.09 10.33
CA ASN A 88 -6.02 -8.98 10.05
C ASN A 88 -7.16 -8.20 9.35
N GLU A 89 -8.20 -8.90 8.90
CA GLU A 89 -9.34 -8.31 8.17
C GLU A 89 -10.02 -7.17 8.93
N ARG A 90 -10.13 -7.23 10.26
CA ARG A 90 -10.75 -6.16 11.05
C ARG A 90 -9.89 -4.90 11.05
N ILE A 91 -8.59 -5.06 11.26
CA ILE A 91 -7.64 -3.93 11.20
C ILE A 91 -7.61 -3.34 9.79
N PHE A 92 -7.62 -4.19 8.77
CA PHE A 92 -7.64 -3.72 7.40
C PHE A 92 -8.88 -2.89 7.11
N ARG A 93 -10.05 -3.29 7.61
CA ARG A 93 -11.29 -2.48 7.54
C ARG A 93 -11.16 -1.13 8.25
N VAL A 94 -10.50 -1.08 9.41
CA VAL A 94 -10.19 0.20 10.09
C VAL A 94 -9.38 1.11 9.16
N LEU A 95 -8.30 0.60 8.58
CA LEU A 95 -7.46 1.37 7.65
C LEU A 95 -8.26 1.83 6.42
N GLN A 96 -9.08 0.95 5.83
CA GLN A 96 -9.91 1.30 4.68
C GLN A 96 -10.89 2.43 4.97
N LYS A 97 -11.47 2.46 6.17
CA LYS A 97 -12.42 3.50 6.57
C LYS A 97 -11.72 4.81 6.91
N MET A 98 -10.55 4.74 7.54
CA MET A 98 -9.79 5.90 7.99
C MET A 98 -9.06 6.62 6.84
N LEU A 99 -8.38 5.88 5.96
CA LEU A 99 -7.48 6.43 4.93
C LEU A 99 -8.10 7.56 4.07
N PRO A 100 -9.35 7.46 3.59
CA PRO A 100 -9.96 8.53 2.78
C PRO A 100 -10.12 9.87 3.50
N SER A 101 -10.18 9.88 4.83
CA SER A 101 -10.30 11.11 5.63
C SER A 101 -8.98 11.86 5.81
N LEU A 102 -7.84 11.21 5.53
CA LEU A 102 -6.51 11.77 5.72
C LEU A 102 -6.13 12.65 4.53
N SER A 103 -6.57 13.91 4.55
CA SER A 103 -6.42 14.85 3.43
C SER A 103 -4.97 15.08 2.96
N GLN A 104 -3.96 14.83 3.80
CA GLN A 104 -2.54 15.06 3.49
C GLN A 104 -1.72 13.77 3.32
N ILE A 105 -2.35 12.58 3.43
CA ILE A 105 -1.60 11.33 3.34
C ILE A 105 -0.99 11.17 1.96
N ALA A 106 0.33 11.09 1.89
CA ALA A 106 1.09 10.93 0.65
C ALA A 106 1.66 9.52 0.51
N SER A 107 1.95 8.85 1.64
CA SER A 107 2.59 7.53 1.66
C SER A 107 1.98 6.56 2.66
N LEU A 108 1.68 5.33 2.21
CA LEU A 108 1.27 4.21 3.05
C LEU A 108 2.28 3.06 2.90
N GLN A 109 2.80 2.57 4.02
CA GLN A 109 3.77 1.48 4.06
C GLN A 109 3.28 0.35 4.97
N LEU A 110 3.13 -0.84 4.40
CA LEU A 110 2.67 -2.05 5.09
C LEU A 110 3.75 -3.12 4.92
N TRP A 111 4.78 -3.08 5.77
CA TRP A 111 5.91 -4.00 5.67
C TRP A 111 5.66 -5.27 6.46
N HIS A 112 5.78 -6.43 5.79
CA HIS A 112 5.57 -7.75 6.40
C HIS A 112 4.28 -7.81 7.25
N ALA A 113 3.23 -7.16 6.76
CA ALA A 113 1.96 -6.98 7.45
C ALA A 113 1.01 -8.19 7.30
N GLY A 114 1.45 -9.24 6.58
CA GLY A 114 0.68 -10.46 6.35
C GLY A 114 -0.59 -10.22 5.56
N LEU A 115 -0.53 -9.32 4.58
CA LEU A 115 -1.65 -9.02 3.68
C LEU A 115 -2.07 -10.24 2.88
N THR A 116 -3.38 -10.33 2.61
CA THR A 116 -4.00 -11.33 1.74
C THR A 116 -4.35 -10.71 0.39
N ASP A 117 -4.62 -11.55 -0.61
CA ASP A 117 -5.11 -11.11 -1.92
C ASP A 117 -6.40 -10.27 -1.80
N GLN A 118 -7.30 -10.66 -0.89
CA GLN A 118 -8.53 -9.92 -0.61
C GLN A 118 -8.24 -8.53 -0.03
N MET A 119 -7.26 -8.40 0.87
CA MET A 119 -6.85 -7.09 1.40
C MET A 119 -6.27 -6.18 0.30
N VAL A 120 -5.49 -6.74 -0.64
CA VAL A 120 -4.97 -5.96 -1.77
C VAL A 120 -6.08 -5.53 -2.74
N ALA A 121 -7.06 -6.40 -3.01
CA ALA A 121 -8.24 -6.03 -3.79
C ALA A 121 -9.05 -4.92 -3.10
N SER A 122 -9.23 -5.05 -1.79
CA SER A 122 -9.84 -4.04 -0.93
C SER A 122 -9.08 -2.71 -0.96
N LEU A 123 -7.74 -2.74 -0.92
CA LEU A 123 -6.91 -1.55 -1.06
C LEU A 123 -7.11 -0.87 -2.40
N ALA A 124 -7.11 -1.65 -3.49
CA ALA A 124 -7.31 -1.13 -4.85
C ALA A 124 -8.62 -0.34 -4.99
N ASN A 125 -9.66 -0.72 -4.25
CA ASN A 125 -10.94 0.02 -4.21
C ASN A 125 -10.91 1.25 -3.28
N THR A 126 -10.05 1.27 -2.27
CA THR A 126 -9.91 2.41 -1.34
C THR A 126 -8.99 3.51 -1.88
N LEU A 127 -7.94 3.15 -2.62
CA LEU A 127 -6.95 4.11 -3.14
C LEU A 127 -7.56 5.28 -3.95
N PRO A 128 -8.56 5.07 -4.84
CA PRO A 128 -9.19 6.16 -5.59
C PRO A 128 -9.93 7.17 -4.71
N LEU A 129 -10.30 6.79 -3.48
CA LEU A 129 -10.96 7.66 -2.51
C LEU A 129 -9.96 8.55 -1.74
N CYS A 130 -8.67 8.25 -1.82
CA CYS A 130 -7.62 9.00 -1.13
C CYS A 130 -7.10 10.12 -2.05
N SER A 131 -7.46 11.37 -1.75
CA SER A 131 -7.14 12.53 -2.61
C SER A 131 -5.64 12.74 -2.83
N SER A 132 -4.82 12.50 -1.80
CA SER A 132 -3.38 12.83 -1.77
C SER A 132 -2.44 11.62 -1.85
N LEU A 133 -2.94 10.40 -1.68
CA LEU A 133 -2.09 9.21 -1.60
C LEU A 133 -1.48 8.90 -2.97
N ARG A 134 -0.14 8.84 -3.04
CA ARG A 134 0.58 8.59 -4.30
C ARG A 134 1.63 7.49 -4.19
N VAL A 135 2.11 7.20 -2.99
CA VAL A 135 3.15 6.21 -2.74
C VAL A 135 2.61 5.09 -1.87
N VAL A 136 2.67 3.85 -2.35
CA VAL A 136 2.33 2.66 -1.55
C VAL A 136 3.49 1.68 -1.55
N SER A 137 3.82 1.17 -0.38
CA SER A 137 4.78 0.09 -0.19
C SER A 137 4.10 -1.09 0.50
N LEU A 138 4.09 -2.24 -0.16
CA LEU A 138 3.53 -3.51 0.36
C LEU A 138 4.61 -4.58 0.46
N GLU A 139 5.82 -4.17 0.82
CA GLU A 139 6.99 -5.06 0.87
C GLU A 139 6.86 -6.17 1.92
N GLY A 140 7.38 -7.36 1.63
CA GLY A 140 7.38 -8.49 2.57
C GLY A 140 6.03 -9.19 2.77
N ASN A 141 5.03 -8.95 1.91
CA ASN A 141 3.73 -9.60 1.91
C ASN A 141 3.64 -10.65 0.79
N VAL A 142 3.64 -11.93 1.17
CA VAL A 142 3.48 -13.03 0.22
C VAL A 142 2.01 -13.28 -0.01
N LEU A 143 1.53 -13.00 -1.22
CA LEU A 143 0.16 -13.27 -1.64
C LEU A 143 0.07 -14.64 -2.31
N GLN A 144 -1.02 -15.36 -2.07
CA GLN A 144 -1.21 -16.70 -2.62
C GLN A 144 -1.48 -16.63 -4.13
N ASP A 145 -2.37 -15.73 -4.54
CA ASP A 145 -2.78 -15.58 -5.94
C ASP A 145 -1.99 -14.48 -6.68
N GLN A 146 -0.99 -13.88 -6.00
CA GLN A 146 -0.14 -12.81 -6.54
C GLN A 146 -0.95 -11.62 -7.09
N SER A 147 -2.03 -11.25 -6.40
CA SER A 147 -3.01 -10.25 -6.83
C SER A 147 -2.54 -8.78 -6.83
N PHE A 148 -1.23 -8.52 -6.76
CA PHE A 148 -0.67 -7.16 -6.80
C PHE A 148 -1.02 -6.41 -8.10
N HIS A 149 -1.28 -7.14 -9.20
CA HIS A 149 -1.71 -6.57 -10.47
C HIS A 149 -3.01 -5.73 -10.37
N LEU A 150 -3.83 -5.94 -9.33
CA LEU A 150 -5.02 -5.12 -9.07
C LEU A 150 -4.70 -3.66 -8.72
N LEU A 151 -3.45 -3.35 -8.36
CA LEU A 151 -2.99 -1.99 -8.09
C LEU A 151 -2.52 -1.25 -9.35
N PHE A 152 -2.71 -1.86 -10.53
CA PHE A 152 -2.31 -1.32 -11.83
C PHE A 152 -3.52 -0.94 -12.70
N THR A 153 -4.71 -0.83 -12.12
CA THR A 153 -5.94 -0.46 -12.84
C THR A 153 -6.03 1.04 -13.14
N GLU A 154 -6.88 1.42 -14.10
CA GLU A 154 -7.11 2.82 -14.50
C GLU A 154 -7.53 3.74 -13.36
N SER A 155 -8.27 3.21 -12.37
CA SER A 155 -8.74 3.96 -11.22
C SER A 155 -7.64 4.23 -10.19
N CYS A 156 -6.50 3.56 -10.30
CA CYS A 156 -5.43 3.67 -9.33
C CYS A 156 -4.70 5.03 -9.45
N VAL A 157 -4.60 5.71 -8.32
CA VAL A 157 -4.01 7.07 -8.21
C VAL A 157 -2.50 7.06 -7.95
N LEU A 158 -1.90 5.87 -7.80
CA LEU A 158 -0.51 5.74 -7.38
C LEU A 158 0.46 6.17 -8.47
N THR A 159 1.51 6.88 -8.06
CA THR A 159 2.66 7.22 -8.90
C THR A 159 3.86 6.34 -8.58
N GLN A 160 3.95 5.82 -7.35
CA GLN A 160 5.03 4.93 -6.93
C GLN A 160 4.48 3.70 -6.19
N LEU A 161 4.92 2.52 -6.60
CA LEU A 161 4.53 1.25 -5.98
C LEU A 161 5.76 0.39 -5.67
N HIS A 162 5.90 -0.01 -4.42
CA HIS A 162 6.99 -0.85 -3.94
C HIS A 162 6.47 -2.23 -3.53
N LEU A 163 6.98 -3.28 -4.19
CA LEU A 163 6.55 -4.68 -4.04
C LEU A 163 7.75 -5.61 -3.82
N ARG A 164 8.80 -5.12 -3.14
CA ARG A 164 9.98 -5.93 -2.83
C ARG A 164 9.66 -7.07 -1.87
N CYS A 165 10.46 -8.14 -1.94
CA CYS A 165 10.40 -9.24 -0.97
C CYS A 165 9.03 -9.92 -0.86
N ASN A 166 8.25 -9.93 -1.95
CA ASN A 166 6.88 -10.48 -1.96
C ASN A 166 6.79 -11.89 -2.55
N ARG A 167 7.93 -12.49 -2.92
CA ARG A 167 8.03 -13.79 -3.60
C ARG A 167 7.21 -13.83 -4.90
N ILE A 168 7.13 -12.71 -5.61
CA ILE A 168 6.49 -12.64 -6.92
C ILE A 168 7.29 -13.51 -7.88
N GLY A 169 6.67 -14.55 -8.43
CA GLY A 169 7.25 -15.44 -9.43
C GLY A 169 6.84 -15.05 -10.85
N ASP A 170 7.16 -15.92 -11.81
CA ASP A 170 6.81 -15.70 -13.23
C ASP A 170 5.32 -15.48 -13.47
N GLU A 171 4.46 -16.16 -12.71
CA GLU A 171 3.01 -16.00 -12.84
C GLU A 171 2.52 -14.64 -12.33
N GLY A 172 3.01 -14.15 -11.19
CA GLY A 172 2.69 -12.79 -10.73
C GLY A 172 3.27 -11.73 -11.68
N ALA A 173 4.46 -11.96 -12.22
CA ALA A 173 5.04 -11.11 -13.26
C ALA A 173 4.21 -11.11 -14.56
N ARG A 174 3.61 -12.25 -14.92
CA ARG A 174 2.65 -12.35 -16.03
C ARG A 174 1.41 -11.49 -15.80
N LEU A 175 0.81 -11.56 -14.61
CA LEU A 175 -0.35 -10.75 -14.23
C LEU A 175 -0.01 -9.24 -14.24
N ILE A 176 1.13 -8.86 -13.67
CA ILE A 176 1.61 -7.47 -13.68
C ILE A 176 1.87 -7.00 -15.12
N GLY A 177 2.56 -7.80 -15.94
CA GLY A 177 2.81 -7.49 -17.35
C GLY A 177 1.51 -7.30 -18.14
N SER A 178 0.51 -8.16 -17.91
CA SER A 178 -0.82 -8.02 -18.50
C SER A 178 -1.51 -6.72 -18.07
N ALA A 179 -1.50 -6.39 -16.78
CA ALA A 179 -2.11 -5.17 -16.27
C ALA A 179 -1.39 -3.88 -16.74
N LEU A 180 -0.08 -3.94 -17.00
CA LEU A 180 0.66 -2.84 -17.62
C LEU A 180 0.32 -2.65 -19.11
N SER A 181 -0.09 -3.74 -19.79
CA SER A 181 -0.28 -3.79 -21.23
C SER A 181 -1.61 -3.20 -21.72
N THR A 182 -2.62 -3.06 -20.85
CA THR A 182 -3.99 -2.69 -21.26
C THR A 182 -4.15 -1.18 -21.39
N PRO A 183 -4.15 -0.59 -22.59
CA PRO A 183 -4.06 0.86 -22.74
C PRO A 183 -5.29 1.60 -22.19
N THR A 184 -6.45 0.95 -22.14
CA THR A 184 -7.67 1.52 -21.60
C THR A 184 -7.84 1.29 -20.10
N SER A 185 -7.33 0.19 -19.55
CA SER A 185 -7.58 -0.20 -18.15
C SER A 185 -6.34 -0.17 -17.24
N ALA A 186 -5.17 0.20 -17.76
CA ALA A 186 -3.94 0.33 -16.97
C ALA A 186 -3.84 1.70 -16.27
N ASN A 187 -3.23 1.72 -15.09
CA ASN A 187 -2.88 2.91 -14.32
C ASN A 187 -2.04 3.86 -15.18
N LYS A 188 -2.50 5.11 -15.34
CA LYS A 188 -1.85 6.15 -16.14
C LYS A 188 -0.97 7.12 -15.35
N ASN A 189 -0.88 6.92 -14.04
CA ASN A 189 -0.14 7.77 -13.12
C ASN A 189 1.16 7.10 -12.65
N LEU A 190 1.27 5.77 -12.73
CA LEU A 190 2.40 5.02 -12.20
C LEU A 190 3.68 5.32 -12.99
N VAL A 191 4.65 5.97 -12.33
CA VAL A 191 5.96 6.32 -12.89
C VAL A 191 7.10 5.46 -12.34
N TYR A 192 6.95 4.90 -11.14
CA TYR A 192 7.96 4.08 -10.48
C TYR A 192 7.37 2.76 -9.95
N LEU A 193 8.00 1.65 -10.33
CA LEU A 193 7.66 0.32 -9.85
C LEU A 193 8.91 -0.41 -9.34
N ASN A 194 8.87 -0.89 -8.11
CA ASN A 194 9.94 -1.69 -7.53
C ASN A 194 9.53 -3.14 -7.31
N LEU A 195 10.10 -4.05 -8.09
CA LEU A 195 9.92 -5.50 -8.01
C LEU A 195 11.21 -6.21 -7.56
N ALA A 196 12.16 -5.49 -6.95
CA ALA A 196 13.42 -6.10 -6.51
C ALA A 196 13.23 -7.15 -5.41
N PHE A 197 14.17 -8.08 -5.28
CA PHE A 197 14.13 -9.14 -4.27
C PHE A 197 12.86 -10.01 -4.36
N ASN A 198 12.49 -10.39 -5.58
CA ASN A 198 11.42 -11.34 -5.86
C ASN A 198 12.00 -12.58 -6.56
N TRP A 199 11.13 -13.44 -7.07
CA TRP A 199 11.47 -14.72 -7.70
C TRP A 199 11.16 -14.73 -9.19
N ILE A 200 11.24 -13.57 -9.84
CA ILE A 200 10.96 -13.40 -11.27
C ILE A 200 12.11 -14.03 -12.07
N GLY A 201 11.80 -14.97 -12.95
CA GLY A 201 12.73 -15.58 -13.89
C GLY A 201 12.63 -14.99 -15.29
N ASP A 202 13.22 -15.67 -16.27
CA ASP A 202 13.23 -15.24 -17.67
C ASP A 202 11.83 -15.12 -18.27
N ALA A 203 10.94 -16.06 -17.95
CA ALA A 203 9.57 -16.03 -18.44
C ALA A 203 8.80 -14.83 -17.86
N GLY A 204 8.91 -14.57 -16.56
CA GLY A 204 8.29 -13.39 -15.93
C GLY A 204 8.84 -12.08 -16.48
N ALA A 205 10.15 -11.99 -16.70
CA ALA A 205 10.78 -10.84 -17.34
C ALA A 205 10.25 -10.60 -18.76
N ALA A 206 10.04 -11.66 -19.54
CA ALA A 206 9.43 -11.55 -20.88
C ALA A 206 8.00 -10.98 -20.84
N HIS A 207 7.18 -11.40 -19.87
CA HIS A 207 5.84 -10.85 -19.71
C HIS A 207 5.84 -9.38 -19.29
N ILE A 208 6.70 -9.00 -18.36
CA ILE A 208 6.87 -7.59 -17.96
C ILE A 208 7.31 -6.78 -19.18
N ALA A 209 8.29 -7.26 -19.93
CA ALA A 209 8.77 -6.61 -21.15
C ALA A 209 7.63 -6.39 -22.17
N GLN A 210 6.77 -7.39 -22.37
CA GLN A 210 5.61 -7.26 -23.24
C GLN A 210 4.62 -6.18 -22.75
N GLY A 211 4.37 -6.10 -21.43
CA GLY A 211 3.54 -5.07 -20.85
C GLY A 211 4.07 -3.64 -21.08
N LEU A 212 5.38 -3.47 -20.92
CA LEU A 212 6.04 -2.18 -21.09
C LEU A 212 6.04 -1.66 -22.54
N ARG A 213 5.88 -2.55 -23.54
CA ARG A 213 5.76 -2.12 -24.94
C ARG A 213 4.54 -1.23 -25.17
N LEU A 214 3.49 -1.37 -24.38
CA LEU A 214 2.25 -0.57 -24.47
C LEU A 214 2.13 0.46 -23.35
N ASN A 215 2.82 0.28 -22.23
CA ASN A 215 2.87 1.27 -21.16
C ASN A 215 3.70 2.50 -21.58
N ARG A 216 3.21 3.70 -21.27
CA ARG A 216 3.87 4.98 -21.61
C ARG A 216 4.11 5.88 -20.40
N THR A 217 3.78 5.40 -19.20
CA THR A 217 3.79 6.21 -17.98
C THR A 217 4.87 5.76 -17.02
N LEU A 218 5.20 4.47 -17.01
CA LEU A 218 6.25 3.92 -16.17
C LEU A 218 7.62 4.33 -16.71
N LEU A 219 8.36 5.12 -15.92
CA LEU A 219 9.68 5.63 -16.26
C LEU A 219 10.80 4.83 -15.60
N LEU A 220 10.51 4.25 -14.43
CA LEU A 220 11.50 3.58 -13.60
C LEU A 220 10.96 2.22 -13.16
N LEU A 221 11.70 1.17 -13.50
CA LEU A 221 11.43 -0.21 -13.09
C LEU A 221 12.67 -0.81 -12.45
N SER A 222 12.54 -1.28 -11.21
CA SER A 222 13.59 -2.03 -10.52
C SER A 222 13.28 -3.52 -10.49
N LEU A 223 14.15 -4.33 -11.08
CA LEU A 223 14.10 -5.79 -11.09
C LEU A 223 15.32 -6.43 -10.40
N ALA A 224 16.08 -5.65 -9.62
CA ALA A 224 17.30 -6.13 -8.95
C ALA A 224 17.04 -7.34 -8.04
N ASN A 225 18.01 -8.25 -7.92
CA ASN A 225 17.90 -9.45 -7.08
C ASN A 225 16.65 -10.29 -7.39
N ASN A 226 16.43 -10.58 -8.66
CA ASN A 226 15.51 -11.60 -9.16
C ASN A 226 16.33 -12.75 -9.80
N MET A 227 15.67 -13.75 -10.36
CA MET A 227 16.29 -14.91 -11.04
C MET A 227 16.32 -14.75 -12.57
N ILE A 228 16.52 -13.52 -13.03
CA ILE A 228 16.54 -13.17 -14.46
C ILE A 228 17.92 -13.48 -15.02
N GLY A 229 17.98 -14.39 -16.01
CA GLY A 229 19.17 -14.72 -16.78
C GLY A 229 19.23 -13.98 -18.11
N ASP A 230 20.09 -14.45 -19.00
CA ASP A 230 20.40 -13.77 -20.26
C ASP A 230 19.18 -13.63 -21.17
N LEU A 231 18.28 -14.62 -21.19
CA LEU A 231 17.07 -14.59 -22.02
C LEU A 231 16.09 -13.51 -21.54
N GLY A 232 15.83 -13.44 -20.23
CA GLY A 232 14.96 -12.42 -19.66
C GLY A 232 15.56 -11.02 -19.81
N ALA A 233 16.88 -10.89 -19.63
CA ALA A 233 17.60 -9.63 -19.87
C ALA A 233 17.47 -9.17 -21.33
N ALA A 234 17.57 -10.09 -22.30
CA ALA A 234 17.38 -9.78 -23.72
C ALA A 234 15.96 -9.27 -24.03
N HIS A 235 14.92 -9.86 -23.43
CA HIS A 235 13.55 -9.38 -23.56
C HIS A 235 13.37 -7.95 -23.03
N LEU A 236 13.94 -7.66 -21.85
CA LEU A 236 13.88 -6.33 -21.25
C LEU A 236 14.64 -5.28 -22.07
N ALA A 237 15.84 -5.62 -22.55
CA ALA A 237 16.64 -4.74 -23.41
C ALA A 237 15.90 -4.37 -24.71
N ALA A 238 15.14 -5.30 -25.28
CA ALA A 238 14.34 -5.06 -26.49
C ALA A 238 13.19 -4.04 -26.28
N VAL A 239 12.76 -3.77 -25.04
CA VAL A 239 11.77 -2.73 -24.75
C VAL A 239 12.38 -1.34 -24.87
N SER A 240 13.58 -1.14 -24.32
CA SER A 240 14.27 0.16 -24.32
C SER A 240 14.55 0.68 -25.72
N ILE A 241 14.76 -0.22 -26.69
CA ILE A 241 15.01 0.14 -28.10
C ILE A 241 13.73 0.65 -28.78
N LEU A 242 12.54 0.26 -28.30
CA LEU A 242 11.25 0.69 -28.88
C LEU A 242 10.74 2.03 -28.34
N HIS A 243 11.22 2.47 -27.17
CA HIS A 243 10.87 3.78 -26.60
C HIS A 243 11.71 4.93 -27.17
N SER A 244 12.69 4.66 -28.06
CA SER A 244 13.58 5.67 -28.67
C SER A 244 13.33 5.96 -30.15
N ILE A 245 12.14 5.66 -30.70
CA ILE A 245 11.84 5.96 -32.10
C ILE A 245 10.96 7.22 -32.20
N PHE A 246 11.68 8.33 -32.46
CA PHE A 246 11.30 9.73 -32.77
C PHE A 246 10.58 10.56 -31.70
#